data_AF-A0A3M1QXB0-F1
#
_entry.id   AF-A0A3M1QXB0-F1
#
_cell.length_a   1.000
_cell.length_b   1.000
_cell.length_c   1.000
_cell.angle_alpha   90.00
_cell.angle_beta   90.00
_cell.angle_gamma   90.00
#
_symmetry.space_group_name_H-M   'P 1'
#
loop_
_entity.id
_entity.type
_entity.pdbx_description
1 polymer ?
#
loop_
_entity_poly.entity_id
_entity_poly.type
_entity_poly.pdbx_seq_one_letter_code
_entity_poly.pdbx_strand_id
1 'polypeptide(L)'
;MNRRVALTALSAVILMGCERAEPPPSATQASHATREATPEPPIPTSAPAPALLPEASSWTQSEALAHLADRSAAVSAAVRLVRLARPDAPCVPEEPSAELVARLVVRRLDPAGWVLGRRTGQADRLAAPILISRTGEVTIIGDCEGLPSQSLRIAAEPDVFPHLLLTPDEVVIVGEEVIHAIVARDLAGLAFDVRENEGYPFVVLALPQTDEAPPREVARYTWDPYEMSFMGPASDDLPDPPGGTFEIDLDASEALIPVGGKLPKPVQRLIPKPSFRKSPT
;
A
#
# COMPACT_ATOMS: atom_id res chain seq x y z
N MET A 1 -18.23 -12.32 47.78
CA MET A 1 -16.89 -11.92 48.26
C MET A 1 -16.29 -10.98 47.25
N ASN A 2 -16.12 -9.72 47.67
CA ASN A 2 -15.71 -8.58 46.88
C ASN A 2 -14.27 -8.73 46.36
N ARG A 3 -14.04 -8.57 45.05
CA ARG A 3 -12.73 -8.17 44.53
C ARG A 3 -12.83 -6.73 44.04
N ARG A 4 -12.20 -5.85 44.83
CA ARG A 4 -12.05 -4.43 44.59
C ARG A 4 -11.09 -4.18 43.44
N VAL A 5 -11.51 -3.23 42.61
CA VAL A 5 -10.73 -2.43 41.67
C VAL A 5 -9.54 -1.78 42.38
N ALA A 6 -8.37 -1.79 41.75
CA ALA A 6 -7.26 -0.88 42.05
C ALA A 6 -6.72 -0.31 40.74
N LEU A 7 -7.25 0.86 40.42
CA LEU A 7 -6.78 1.81 39.42
C LEU A 7 -5.45 2.39 39.93
N THR A 8 -4.38 2.35 39.14
CA THR A 8 -3.21 3.19 39.41
C THR A 8 -2.75 3.83 38.11
N ALA A 9 -3.09 5.11 37.98
CA ALA A 9 -2.53 6.04 37.01
C ALA A 9 -1.16 6.52 37.53
N LEU A 10 -0.18 6.67 36.64
CA LEU A 10 0.95 7.55 36.89
C LEU A 10 1.28 8.33 35.61
N SER A 11 1.16 9.64 35.71
CA SER A 11 1.49 10.62 34.67
C SER A 11 2.97 11.03 34.73
N ALA A 12 3.55 11.14 33.53
CA ALA A 12 4.54 12.09 33.02
C ALA A 12 5.48 12.87 33.96
N VAL A 13 6.79 12.90 33.60
CA VAL A 13 7.57 14.13 33.35
C VAL A 13 8.70 13.80 32.35
N ILE A 14 8.70 14.45 31.18
CA ILE A 14 9.83 14.51 30.22
C ILE A 14 10.52 15.86 30.42
N LEU A 15 11.82 15.86 30.72
CA LEU A 15 12.65 17.07 30.75
C LEU A 15 13.37 17.24 29.41
N MET A 16 13.10 18.37 28.78
CA MET A 16 13.83 18.94 27.65
C MET A 16 15.26 19.34 28.07
N GLY A 17 16.23 19.04 27.21
CA GLY A 17 17.56 19.65 27.21
C GLY A 17 17.95 20.04 25.80
N CYS A 18 17.74 21.31 25.44
CA CYS A 18 18.30 21.94 24.24
C CYS A 18 19.70 22.46 24.58
N GLU A 19 20.73 22.00 23.88
CA GLU A 19 21.98 22.76 23.78
C GLU A 19 22.35 22.95 22.31
N ARG A 20 22.51 24.23 22.00
CA ARG A 20 22.69 24.85 20.68
C ARG A 20 24.17 25.23 20.62
N ALA A 21 24.95 24.58 19.77
CA ALA A 21 26.36 24.93 19.58
C ALA A 21 26.50 25.85 18.35
N GLU A 22 26.87 27.11 18.59
CA GLU A 22 27.32 28.08 17.58
C GLU A 22 28.73 27.72 17.08
N PRO A 23 29.03 27.92 15.77
CA PRO A 23 30.39 27.83 15.25
C PRO A 23 31.15 29.17 15.38
N PRO A 24 32.45 29.18 15.69
CA PRO A 24 33.27 30.39 15.69
C PRO A 24 33.74 30.79 14.27
N PRO A 25 34.06 32.08 14.04
CA PRO A 25 34.53 32.59 12.76
C PRO A 25 36.06 32.51 12.66
N SER A 26 36.61 32.40 11.44
CA SER A 26 37.96 32.89 11.14
C SER A 26 38.27 32.98 9.64
N ALA A 27 39.17 33.92 9.37
CA ALA A 27 39.49 34.57 8.12
C ALA A 27 40.34 33.76 7.12
N THR A 28 40.19 34.18 5.86
CA THR A 28 41.16 34.27 4.75
C THR A 28 42.64 33.98 5.07
N GLN A 29 43.26 33.06 4.32
CA GLN A 29 44.50 33.32 3.56
C GLN A 29 44.84 32.18 2.58
N ALA A 30 45.30 32.58 1.40
CA ALA A 30 45.78 31.74 0.31
C ALA A 30 47.21 31.24 0.58
N SER A 31 47.53 30.02 0.12
CA SER A 31 48.88 29.71 -0.35
C SER A 31 48.90 28.47 -1.25
N HIS A 32 49.57 28.63 -2.38
CA HIS A 32 49.84 27.61 -3.39
C HIS A 32 50.71 26.47 -2.82
N ALA A 33 50.34 25.23 -3.11
CA ALA A 33 51.29 24.11 -3.15
C ALA A 33 50.82 23.07 -4.18
N THR A 34 51.63 22.92 -5.23
CA THR A 34 51.61 21.89 -6.26
C THR A 34 51.46 20.49 -5.64
N ARG A 35 50.49 19.70 -6.09
CA ARG A 35 50.34 18.30 -5.67
C ARG A 35 50.32 17.40 -6.90
N GLU A 36 51.29 16.50 -6.93
CA GLU A 36 51.48 15.41 -7.89
C GLU A 36 50.19 14.60 -8.08
N ALA A 37 49.95 14.23 -9.34
CA ALA A 37 48.86 13.34 -9.74
C ALA A 37 49.03 11.97 -9.06
N THR A 38 48.23 11.75 -8.02
CA THR A 38 48.00 10.43 -7.43
C THR A 38 47.11 9.65 -8.39
N PRO A 39 47.46 8.40 -8.79
CA PRO A 39 46.60 7.60 -9.66
C PRO A 39 45.25 7.37 -8.98
N GLU A 40 44.19 7.69 -9.71
CA GLU A 40 42.80 7.50 -9.30
C GLU A 40 42.57 6.05 -8.87
N PRO A 41 41.91 5.78 -7.73
CA PRO A 41 41.46 4.43 -7.42
C PRO A 41 40.49 3.97 -8.52
N PRO A 42 40.56 2.69 -8.95
CA PRO A 42 39.64 2.18 -9.97
C PRO A 42 38.20 2.38 -9.50
N ILE A 43 37.43 3.04 -10.36
CA ILE A 43 35.97 3.16 -10.26
C ILE A 43 35.43 1.76 -9.95
N PRO A 44 34.68 1.54 -8.84
CA PRO A 44 34.11 0.24 -8.56
C PRO A 44 33.25 -0.17 -9.77
N THR A 45 33.68 -1.26 -10.41
CA THR A 45 32.98 -1.89 -11.53
C THR A 45 31.52 -2.03 -11.16
N SER A 46 30.66 -1.35 -11.93
CA SER A 46 29.21 -1.44 -11.85
C SER A 46 28.81 -2.89 -11.62
N ALA A 47 28.13 -3.15 -10.50
CA ALA A 47 27.49 -4.44 -10.29
C ALA A 47 26.65 -4.77 -11.55
N PRO A 48 26.65 -6.04 -12.01
CA PRO A 48 25.82 -6.44 -13.13
C PRO A 48 24.37 -6.04 -12.84
N ALA A 49 23.70 -5.49 -13.86
CA ALA A 49 22.29 -5.12 -13.73
C ALA A 49 21.50 -6.35 -13.25
N PRO A 50 20.56 -6.18 -12.29
CA PRO A 50 19.73 -7.28 -11.84
C PRO A 50 18.98 -7.84 -13.05
N ALA A 51 19.23 -9.12 -13.33
CA ALA A 51 18.63 -9.86 -14.44
C ALA A 51 17.79 -10.99 -13.88
N LEU A 52 16.71 -11.34 -14.59
CA LEU A 52 15.96 -12.56 -14.31
C LEU A 52 16.85 -13.77 -14.62
N LEU A 53 16.75 -14.80 -13.79
CA LEU A 53 17.48 -16.05 -13.97
C LEU A 53 16.99 -16.73 -15.27
N PRO A 54 17.87 -17.00 -16.26
CA PRO A 54 17.47 -17.60 -17.53
C PRO A 54 16.73 -18.93 -17.36
N GLU A 55 17.17 -19.76 -16.42
CA GLU A 55 16.59 -21.06 -16.09
C GLU A 55 15.16 -20.96 -15.54
N ALA A 56 14.78 -19.81 -14.95
CA ALA A 56 13.47 -19.61 -14.35
C ALA A 56 12.32 -19.68 -15.37
N SER A 57 12.62 -19.41 -16.64
CA SER A 57 11.67 -19.57 -17.74
C SER A 57 11.14 -21.00 -17.89
N SER A 58 11.93 -21.99 -17.45
CA SER A 58 11.60 -23.42 -17.57
C SER A 58 10.93 -24.00 -16.33
N TRP A 59 10.95 -23.30 -15.19
CA TRP A 59 10.38 -23.81 -13.95
C TRP A 59 8.89 -24.08 -14.06
N THR A 60 8.47 -25.17 -13.45
CA THR A 60 7.07 -25.47 -13.14
C THR A 60 6.55 -24.53 -12.05
N GLN A 61 5.23 -24.51 -11.84
CA GLN A 61 4.62 -23.73 -10.77
C GLN A 61 5.20 -24.09 -9.39
N SER A 62 5.34 -25.39 -9.10
CA SER A 62 5.87 -25.87 -7.83
C SER A 62 7.33 -25.49 -7.60
N GLU A 63 8.17 -25.56 -8.64
CA GLU A 63 9.57 -25.13 -8.57
C GLU A 63 9.66 -23.63 -8.33
N ALA A 64 8.92 -22.82 -9.11
CA ALA A 64 8.89 -21.38 -8.91
C ALA A 64 8.42 -20.99 -7.50
N LEU A 65 7.35 -21.63 -7.00
CA LEU A 65 6.85 -21.41 -5.64
C LEU A 65 7.90 -21.70 -4.58
N ALA A 66 8.67 -22.78 -4.72
CA ALA A 66 9.75 -23.14 -3.79
C ALA A 66 10.88 -22.09 -3.74
N HIS A 67 11.08 -21.33 -4.83
CA HIS A 67 12.10 -20.28 -4.93
C HIS A 67 11.65 -18.90 -4.43
N LEU A 68 10.38 -18.68 -4.05
CA LEU A 68 9.90 -17.37 -3.57
C LEU A 68 10.57 -16.90 -2.27
N ALA A 69 11.06 -17.82 -1.44
CA ALA A 69 11.78 -17.49 -0.20
C ALA A 69 13.29 -17.20 -0.43
N ASP A 70 13.83 -17.60 -1.58
CA ASP A 70 15.24 -17.38 -1.92
C ASP A 70 15.41 -15.96 -2.50
N ARG A 71 16.10 -15.08 -1.77
CA ARG A 71 16.32 -13.69 -2.18
C ARG A 71 16.96 -13.54 -3.56
N SER A 72 17.78 -14.51 -3.97
CA SER A 72 18.47 -14.48 -5.27
C SER A 72 17.56 -14.88 -6.44
N ALA A 73 16.53 -15.69 -6.17
CA ALA A 73 15.63 -16.26 -7.17
C ALA A 73 14.19 -15.71 -7.10
N ALA A 74 13.80 -15.04 -6.00
CA ALA A 74 12.41 -14.71 -5.70
C ALA A 74 11.72 -13.90 -6.80
N VAL A 75 12.40 -12.89 -7.37
CA VAL A 75 11.84 -12.07 -8.46
C VAL A 75 11.62 -12.93 -9.70
N SER A 76 12.59 -13.76 -10.09
CA SER A 76 12.49 -14.67 -11.23
C SER A 76 11.35 -15.70 -11.03
N ALA A 77 11.24 -16.24 -9.82
CA ALA A 77 10.17 -17.13 -9.42
C ALA A 77 8.79 -16.48 -9.51
N ALA A 78 8.63 -15.29 -8.94
CA ALA A 78 7.36 -14.56 -8.98
C ALA A 78 6.96 -14.18 -10.41
N VAL A 79 7.90 -13.67 -11.21
CA VAL A 79 7.68 -13.39 -12.64
C VAL A 79 7.24 -14.65 -13.39
N ARG A 80 7.86 -15.80 -13.10
CA ARG A 80 7.45 -17.07 -13.71
C ARG A 80 6.03 -17.47 -13.32
N LEU A 81 5.66 -17.37 -12.04
CA LEU A 81 4.30 -17.66 -11.58
C LEU A 81 3.27 -16.75 -12.27
N VAL A 82 3.57 -15.45 -12.36
CA VAL A 82 2.70 -14.50 -13.07
C VAL A 82 2.53 -14.90 -14.53
N ARG A 83 3.60 -15.25 -15.24
CA ARG A 83 3.53 -15.68 -16.65
C ARG A 83 2.79 -17.00 -16.86
N LEU A 84 2.91 -17.93 -15.91
CA LEU A 84 2.16 -19.19 -15.94
C LEU A 84 0.66 -18.95 -15.78
N ALA A 85 0.27 -18.03 -14.89
CA ALA A 85 -1.13 -17.70 -14.63
C ALA A 85 -1.74 -16.78 -15.70
N ARG A 86 -0.98 -15.79 -16.18
CA ARG A 86 -1.39 -14.79 -17.17
C ARG A 86 -0.19 -14.39 -18.05
N PRO A 87 -0.01 -15.06 -19.21
CA PRO A 87 1.10 -14.79 -20.13
C PRO A 87 1.18 -13.31 -20.57
N ASP A 88 0.01 -12.67 -20.75
CA ASP A 88 -0.12 -11.30 -21.24
C ASP A 88 -0.29 -10.27 -20.12
N ALA A 89 0.23 -10.53 -18.91
CA ALA A 89 0.12 -9.59 -17.79
C ALA A 89 0.92 -8.30 -18.07
N PRO A 90 0.28 -7.11 -18.17
CA PRO A 90 0.99 -5.88 -18.55
C PRO A 90 2.08 -5.46 -17.55
N CYS A 91 1.91 -5.83 -16.29
CA CYS A 91 2.82 -5.54 -15.18
C CYS A 91 4.14 -6.32 -15.25
N VAL A 92 4.14 -7.42 -15.99
CA VAL A 92 5.29 -8.29 -16.20
C VAL A 92 5.34 -8.65 -17.68
N PRO A 93 5.79 -7.72 -18.55
CA PRO A 93 5.82 -7.95 -19.99
C PRO A 93 6.72 -9.15 -20.33
N GLU A 94 6.54 -9.71 -21.53
CA GLU A 94 7.32 -10.84 -22.03
C GLU A 94 8.83 -10.56 -22.02
N GLU A 95 9.21 -9.34 -22.42
CA GLU A 95 10.57 -8.82 -22.37
C GLU A 95 10.65 -7.60 -21.43
N PRO A 96 10.86 -7.82 -20.12
CA PRO A 96 10.95 -6.72 -19.17
C PRO A 96 12.27 -5.98 -19.36
N SER A 97 12.21 -4.65 -19.34
CA SER A 97 13.41 -3.82 -19.39
C SER A 97 14.27 -4.04 -18.13
N ALA A 98 15.59 -3.86 -18.25
CA ALA A 98 16.50 -3.95 -17.10
C ALA A 98 16.11 -2.98 -15.97
N GLU A 99 15.58 -1.80 -16.32
CA GLU A 99 15.07 -0.83 -15.35
C GLU A 99 13.87 -1.37 -14.56
N LEU A 100 12.92 -2.01 -15.24
CA LEU A 100 11.78 -2.63 -14.58
C LEU A 100 12.25 -3.74 -13.63
N VAL A 101 13.10 -4.65 -14.11
CA VAL A 101 13.63 -5.76 -13.29
C VAL A 101 14.36 -5.24 -12.06
N ALA A 102 15.14 -4.16 -12.18
CA ALA A 102 15.84 -3.54 -11.06
C ALA A 102 14.92 -2.95 -9.98
N ARG A 103 13.68 -2.59 -10.35
CA ARG A 103 12.67 -2.06 -9.44
C ARG A 103 11.76 -3.13 -8.86
N LEU A 104 11.67 -4.32 -9.48
CA LEU A 104 10.86 -5.41 -8.98
C LEU A 104 11.40 -5.93 -7.65
N VAL A 105 10.50 -6.19 -6.73
CA VAL A 105 10.79 -6.82 -5.44
C VAL A 105 9.69 -7.79 -5.08
N VAL A 106 10.10 -8.87 -4.42
CA VAL A 106 9.18 -9.79 -3.76
C VAL A 106 9.24 -9.56 -2.26
N ARG A 107 8.06 -9.52 -1.64
CA ARG A 107 7.90 -9.43 -0.18
C ARG A 107 6.98 -10.54 0.27
N ARG A 108 7.24 -11.04 1.48
CA ARG A 108 6.36 -11.97 2.16
C ARG A 108 5.29 -11.15 2.88
N LEU A 109 4.04 -11.58 2.75
CA LEU A 109 2.88 -11.03 3.44
C LEU A 109 2.34 -12.18 4.30
N ASP A 110 2.87 -12.42 5.49
CA ASP A 110 2.29 -13.47 6.33
C ASP A 110 0.98 -12.96 6.94
N PRO A 111 -0.11 -13.75 6.92
CA PRO A 111 -0.23 -15.11 6.38
C PRO A 111 -0.60 -15.22 4.88
N ALA A 112 -0.97 -14.13 4.20
CA ALA A 112 -1.43 -14.06 2.80
C ALA A 112 -0.56 -14.76 1.73
N GLY A 113 0.75 -14.86 1.94
CA GLY A 113 1.71 -15.44 0.98
C GLY A 113 2.80 -14.45 0.59
N TRP A 114 2.84 -14.07 -0.69
CA TRP A 114 3.83 -13.15 -1.24
C TRP A 114 3.18 -12.07 -2.10
N VAL A 115 3.92 -11.00 -2.32
CA VAL A 115 3.60 -9.97 -3.29
C VAL A 115 4.80 -9.70 -4.16
N LEU A 116 4.57 -9.62 -5.47
CA LEU A 116 5.48 -9.01 -6.43
C LEU A 116 5.02 -7.58 -6.68
N GLY A 117 5.93 -6.62 -6.63
CA GLY A 117 5.59 -5.25 -6.98
C GLY A 117 6.83 -4.42 -7.29
N ARG A 118 6.62 -3.17 -7.69
CA ARG A 118 7.70 -2.22 -7.95
C ARG A 118 8.02 -1.46 -6.67
N ARG A 119 9.30 -1.37 -6.33
CA ARG A 119 9.79 -0.55 -5.21
C ARG A 119 9.40 0.91 -5.44
N THR A 120 8.92 1.55 -4.39
CA THR A 120 8.65 2.99 -4.36
C THR A 120 9.75 3.72 -3.56
N GLY A 121 9.61 5.03 -3.38
CA GLY A 121 10.48 5.78 -2.45
C GLY A 121 10.28 5.41 -0.97
N GLN A 122 9.19 4.67 -0.65
CA GLN A 122 8.84 4.25 0.70
C GLN A 122 9.09 2.75 0.86
N ALA A 123 9.80 2.36 1.93
CA ALA A 123 10.29 0.99 2.11
C ALA A 123 9.16 -0.04 2.35
N ASP A 124 8.06 0.43 2.92
CA ASP A 124 6.84 -0.32 3.24
C ASP A 124 5.80 -0.26 2.12
N ARG A 125 6.07 0.41 0.98
CA ARG A 125 5.13 0.51 -0.13
C ARG A 125 5.64 -0.07 -1.45
N LEU A 126 4.76 -0.80 -2.12
CA LEU A 126 4.94 -1.31 -3.46
C LEU A 126 3.92 -0.71 -4.41
N ALA A 127 4.34 -0.36 -5.62
CA ALA A 127 3.45 0.06 -6.70
C ALA A 127 3.14 -1.12 -7.63
N ALA A 128 1.95 -1.13 -8.23
CA ALA A 128 1.46 -2.21 -9.09
C ALA A 128 1.66 -3.62 -8.46
N PRO A 129 1.10 -3.85 -7.26
CA PRO A 129 1.26 -5.11 -6.55
C PRO A 129 0.50 -6.26 -7.24
N ILE A 130 1.10 -7.44 -7.24
CA ILE A 130 0.51 -8.70 -7.68
C ILE A 130 0.61 -9.67 -6.51
N LEU A 131 -0.53 -10.16 -6.03
CA LEU A 131 -0.57 -11.10 -4.92
C LEU A 131 -0.31 -12.52 -5.44
N ILE A 132 0.49 -13.26 -4.67
CA ILE A 132 0.83 -14.65 -4.94
C ILE A 132 0.53 -15.43 -3.66
N SER A 133 -0.50 -16.24 -3.69
CA SER A 133 -0.92 -17.02 -2.53
C SER A 133 0.12 -18.09 -2.16
N ARG A 134 -0.07 -18.72 -1.00
CA ARG A 134 0.76 -19.86 -0.55
C ARG A 134 0.72 -21.08 -1.47
N THR A 135 -0.32 -21.21 -2.29
CA THR A 135 -0.47 -22.27 -3.28
C THR A 135 0.06 -21.88 -4.66
N GLY A 136 0.56 -20.65 -4.81
CA GLY A 136 1.04 -20.10 -6.08
C GLY A 136 -0.09 -19.62 -6.99
N GLU A 137 -1.30 -19.40 -6.46
CA GLU A 137 -2.36 -18.69 -7.17
C GLU A 137 -1.97 -17.21 -7.30
N VAL A 138 -2.21 -16.64 -8.48
CA VAL A 138 -1.82 -15.27 -8.79
C VAL A 138 -3.06 -14.41 -8.93
N THR A 139 -3.15 -13.36 -8.10
CA THR A 139 -4.20 -12.35 -8.18
C THR A 139 -3.59 -11.03 -8.61
N ILE A 140 -3.95 -10.58 -9.81
CA ILE A 140 -3.60 -9.26 -10.33
C ILE A 140 -4.74 -8.34 -9.97
N ILE A 141 -4.45 -7.27 -9.23
CA ILE A 141 -5.47 -6.32 -8.79
C ILE A 141 -5.37 -5.06 -9.64
N GLY A 142 -6.53 -4.64 -10.16
CA GLY A 142 -6.73 -3.57 -11.13
C GLY A 142 -5.90 -3.68 -12.42
N ASP A 143 -5.77 -2.56 -13.12
CA ASP A 143 -5.09 -2.50 -14.41
C ASP A 143 -3.59 -2.25 -14.26
N CYS A 144 -2.78 -3.18 -14.75
CA CYS A 144 -1.33 -3.06 -14.78
C CYS A 144 -0.81 -2.06 -15.83
N GLU A 145 -1.69 -1.49 -16.65
CA GLU A 145 -1.35 -0.49 -17.67
C GLU A 145 -1.39 0.93 -17.09
N GLY A 146 -0.23 1.59 -17.06
CA GLY A 146 -0.16 3.06 -17.14
C GLY A 146 -0.62 3.89 -15.94
N LEU A 147 -1.12 3.33 -14.84
CA LEU A 147 -1.62 4.16 -13.72
C LEU A 147 -0.76 4.05 -12.44
N PRO A 148 -0.36 5.19 -11.83
CA PRO A 148 0.32 5.26 -10.54
C PRO A 148 -0.61 5.01 -9.34
N SER A 149 -1.86 4.64 -9.57
CA SER A 149 -2.90 4.74 -8.55
C SER A 149 -3.03 3.54 -7.63
N GLN A 150 -2.34 2.44 -7.91
CA GLN A 150 -2.38 1.26 -7.06
C GLN A 150 -1.11 1.07 -6.25
N SER A 151 -1.27 1.01 -4.94
CA SER A 151 -0.15 0.74 -4.03
C SER A 151 -0.54 -0.22 -2.92
N LEU A 152 0.37 -1.13 -2.60
CA LEU A 152 0.27 -1.96 -1.40
C LEU A 152 1.16 -1.37 -0.31
N ARG A 153 0.57 -1.05 0.83
CA ARG A 153 1.28 -0.80 2.09
C ARG A 153 1.41 -2.11 2.86
N ILE A 154 2.65 -2.48 3.16
CA ILE A 154 3.02 -3.66 3.93
C ILE A 154 3.21 -3.23 5.38
N ALA A 155 2.21 -3.50 6.21
CA ALA A 155 2.32 -3.35 7.66
C ALA A 155 3.52 -4.10 8.26
N ALA A 156 4.18 -3.47 9.24
CA ALA A 156 5.25 -4.10 10.01
C ALA A 156 4.73 -5.19 10.96
N GLU A 157 3.54 -4.97 11.53
CA GLU A 157 2.85 -5.87 12.45
C GLU A 157 1.41 -6.07 11.96
N PRO A 158 1.16 -7.05 11.07
CA PRO A 158 -0.15 -7.25 10.44
C PRO A 158 -1.28 -7.55 11.43
N ASP A 159 -0.95 -8.11 12.60
CA ASP A 159 -1.90 -8.37 13.69
C ASP A 159 -2.38 -7.08 14.40
N VAL A 160 -1.61 -5.99 14.28
CA VAL A 160 -1.94 -4.68 14.87
C VAL A 160 -2.60 -3.78 13.82
N PHE A 161 -2.07 -3.79 12.60
CA PHE A 161 -2.60 -3.03 11.49
C PHE A 161 -2.47 -3.83 10.19
N PRO A 162 -3.52 -3.98 9.38
CA PRO A 162 -3.51 -4.86 8.22
C PRO A 162 -2.56 -4.38 7.12
N HIS A 163 -2.13 -5.30 6.26
CA HIS A 163 -1.62 -4.92 4.94
C HIS A 163 -2.76 -4.31 4.11
N LEU A 164 -2.50 -3.19 3.46
CA LEU A 164 -3.53 -2.44 2.74
C LEU A 164 -3.15 -2.27 1.29
N LEU A 165 -4.01 -2.77 0.40
CA LEU A 165 -3.99 -2.38 -0.99
C LEU A 165 -4.90 -1.16 -1.17
N LEU A 166 -4.38 -0.13 -1.81
CA LEU A 166 -5.04 1.12 -2.10
C LEU A 166 -5.20 1.24 -3.61
N THR A 167 -6.43 1.46 -4.07
CA THR A 167 -6.77 1.92 -5.41
C THR A 167 -7.33 3.35 -5.30
N PRO A 168 -7.63 4.06 -6.42
CA PRO A 168 -8.31 5.35 -6.33
C PRO A 168 -9.59 5.32 -5.49
N ASP A 169 -10.35 4.25 -5.65
CA ASP A 169 -11.74 4.09 -5.23
C ASP A 169 -11.92 3.08 -4.09
N GLU A 170 -10.86 2.41 -3.66
CA GLU A 170 -10.98 1.31 -2.71
C GLU A 170 -9.78 1.18 -1.76
N VAL A 171 -10.08 0.73 -0.55
CA VAL A 171 -9.12 0.19 0.41
C VAL A 171 -9.44 -1.27 0.65
N VAL A 172 -8.47 -2.13 0.40
CA VAL A 172 -8.59 -3.57 0.54
C VAL A 172 -7.60 -4.07 1.59
N ILE A 173 -8.09 -4.85 2.55
CA ILE A 173 -7.25 -5.57 3.52
C ILE A 173 -6.75 -6.86 2.85
N VAL A 174 -5.44 -7.05 2.88
CA VAL A 174 -4.77 -8.22 2.31
C VAL A 174 -4.29 -9.14 3.44
N GLY A 175 -5.02 -10.22 3.69
CA GLY A 175 -4.71 -11.26 4.68
C GLY A 175 -4.81 -12.67 4.08
N GLU A 176 -5.23 -13.65 4.88
CA GLU A 176 -5.59 -14.98 4.34
C GLU A 176 -6.73 -14.88 3.33
N GLU A 177 -7.65 -13.96 3.59
CA GLU A 177 -8.72 -13.53 2.70
C GLU A 177 -8.50 -12.08 2.29
N VAL A 178 -9.03 -11.72 1.12
CA VAL A 178 -9.05 -10.34 0.61
C VAL A 178 -10.38 -9.74 1.04
N ILE A 179 -10.34 -8.63 1.77
CA ILE A 179 -11.54 -7.97 2.31
C ILE A 179 -11.63 -6.56 1.74
N HIS A 180 -12.73 -6.24 1.08
CA HIS A 180 -13.03 -4.91 0.54
C HIS A 180 -13.44 -3.99 1.71
N ALA A 181 -12.46 -3.35 2.33
CA ALA A 181 -12.64 -2.69 3.63
C ALA A 181 -13.41 -1.37 3.50
N ILE A 182 -13.06 -0.55 2.52
CA ILE A 182 -13.73 0.72 2.22
C ILE A 182 -13.86 0.84 0.71
N VAL A 183 -15.08 0.87 0.21
CA VAL A 183 -15.39 0.96 -1.22
C VAL A 183 -16.10 2.26 -1.50
N ALA A 184 -15.53 3.10 -2.35
CA ALA A 184 -16.18 4.34 -2.71
C ALA A 184 -17.37 4.12 -3.66
N ARG A 185 -18.41 4.92 -3.46
CA ARG A 185 -19.49 5.08 -4.45
C ARG A 185 -19.21 6.28 -5.35
N ASP A 186 -18.78 7.39 -4.76
CA ASP A 186 -18.36 8.59 -5.46
C ASP A 186 -17.34 9.34 -4.59
N LEU A 187 -16.16 9.63 -5.16
CA LEU A 187 -15.10 10.36 -4.47
C LEU A 187 -14.92 11.79 -4.96
N ALA A 188 -15.63 12.22 -6.01
CA ALA A 188 -15.47 13.56 -6.58
C ALA A 188 -13.99 13.98 -6.80
N GLY A 189 -13.15 13.04 -7.25
CA GLY A 189 -11.72 13.26 -7.51
C GLY A 189 -10.78 13.11 -6.30
N LEU A 190 -11.29 12.71 -5.14
CA LEU A 190 -10.47 12.30 -4.00
C LEU A 190 -9.86 10.92 -4.25
N ALA A 191 -8.80 10.60 -3.51
CA ALA A 191 -8.20 9.27 -3.50
C ALA A 191 -7.88 8.83 -2.08
N PHE A 192 -7.89 7.52 -1.86
CA PHE A 192 -7.40 6.94 -0.62
C PHE A 192 -5.88 6.97 -0.54
N ASP A 193 -5.38 7.26 0.66
CA ASP A 193 -3.97 7.14 1.00
C ASP A 193 -3.81 6.66 2.45
N VAL A 194 -2.61 6.26 2.85
CA VAL A 194 -2.29 5.95 4.24
C VAL A 194 -1.30 6.96 4.80
N ARG A 195 -1.66 7.55 5.93
CA ARG A 195 -0.81 8.46 6.70
C ARG A 195 -0.49 7.86 8.05
N GLU A 196 0.47 8.47 8.73
CA GLU A 196 0.86 8.11 10.08
C GLU A 196 0.72 9.33 10.99
N ASN A 197 0.20 9.09 12.19
CA ASN A 197 0.18 10.09 13.26
C ASN A 197 0.71 9.43 14.53
N GLU A 198 1.78 9.97 15.09
CA GLU A 198 2.43 9.42 16.29
C GLU A 198 2.79 7.92 16.18
N GLY A 199 3.15 7.48 14.96
CA GLY A 199 3.51 6.09 14.67
C GLY A 199 2.32 5.16 14.38
N TYR A 200 1.08 5.66 14.48
CA TYR A 200 -0.12 4.89 14.17
C TYR A 200 -0.58 5.18 12.74
N PRO A 201 -0.63 4.16 11.87
CA PRO A 201 -1.15 4.32 10.52
C PRO A 201 -2.68 4.46 10.52
N PHE A 202 -3.18 5.24 9.59
CA PHE A 202 -4.61 5.42 9.33
C PHE A 202 -4.85 5.71 7.85
N VAL A 203 -6.04 5.34 7.38
CA VAL A 203 -6.45 5.66 6.02
C VAL A 203 -7.01 7.07 5.98
N VAL A 204 -6.67 7.81 4.94
CA VAL A 204 -7.26 9.12 4.64
C VAL A 204 -7.93 9.11 3.29
N LEU A 205 -8.98 9.90 3.18
CA LEU A 205 -9.47 10.38 1.91
C LEU A 205 -8.94 11.80 1.72
N ALA A 206 -8.18 12.02 0.66
CA ALA A 206 -7.50 13.28 0.44
C ALA A 206 -7.71 13.78 -0.99
N LEU A 207 -7.70 15.11 -1.14
CA LEU A 207 -7.49 15.73 -2.44
C LEU A 207 -6.06 15.41 -2.87
N PRO A 208 -5.87 14.89 -4.10
CA PRO A 208 -4.53 14.64 -4.61
C PRO A 208 -3.73 15.93 -4.62
N GLN A 209 -2.42 15.80 -4.41
CA GLN A 209 -1.52 16.93 -4.50
C GLN A 209 -1.58 17.52 -5.92
N THR A 210 -1.68 18.84 -6.02
CA THR A 210 -1.49 19.59 -7.26
C THR A 210 -0.22 20.44 -7.15
N ASP A 211 0.24 21.01 -8.26
CA ASP A 211 1.37 21.95 -8.25
C ASP A 211 1.09 23.19 -7.38
N GLU A 212 -0.18 23.49 -7.15
CA GLU A 212 -0.65 24.70 -6.46
C GLU A 212 -0.98 24.48 -4.98
N ALA A 213 -1.25 23.23 -4.56
CA ALA A 213 -1.69 22.94 -3.19
C ALA A 213 -1.19 21.59 -2.67
N PRO A 214 -0.75 21.53 -1.39
CA PRO A 214 -0.42 20.26 -0.75
C PRO A 214 -1.67 19.38 -0.60
N PRO A 215 -1.51 18.05 -0.49
CA PRO A 215 -2.63 17.13 -0.38
C PRO A 215 -3.44 17.39 0.89
N ARG A 216 -4.70 17.75 0.71
CA ARG A 216 -5.61 18.14 1.80
C ARG A 216 -6.42 16.94 2.27
N GLU A 217 -6.33 16.64 3.56
CA GLU A 217 -7.17 15.62 4.21
C GLU A 217 -8.62 16.10 4.28
N VAL A 218 -9.54 15.25 3.82
CA VAL A 218 -10.99 15.50 3.84
C VAL A 218 -11.66 14.59 4.86
N ALA A 219 -11.28 13.32 4.90
CA ALA A 219 -11.77 12.36 5.87
C ALA A 219 -10.65 11.46 6.39
N ARG A 220 -10.86 10.95 7.60
CA ARG A 220 -9.94 10.06 8.32
C ARG A 220 -10.66 8.78 8.70
N TYR A 221 -10.00 7.66 8.51
CA TYR A 221 -10.46 6.32 8.83
C TYR A 221 -9.43 5.64 9.74
N THR A 222 -9.75 5.55 11.02
CA THR A 222 -8.88 4.93 12.03
C THR A 222 -9.17 3.45 12.14
N TRP A 223 -8.13 2.61 12.18
CA TRP A 223 -8.28 1.18 12.41
C TRP A 223 -8.61 0.87 13.87
N ASP A 224 -9.67 0.10 14.10
CA ASP A 224 -9.98 -0.50 15.40
C ASP A 224 -9.52 -1.98 15.39
N PRO A 225 -8.47 -2.33 16.14
CA PRO A 225 -7.97 -3.71 16.17
C PRO A 225 -8.87 -4.67 16.96
N TYR A 226 -9.91 -4.21 17.66
CA TYR A 226 -10.86 -5.09 18.34
C TYR A 226 -12.04 -5.45 17.44
N GLU A 227 -12.54 -4.47 16.68
CA GLU A 227 -13.62 -4.66 15.72
C GLU A 227 -13.13 -5.11 14.34
N MET A 228 -11.81 -5.15 14.12
CA MET A 228 -11.18 -5.46 12.83
C MET A 228 -11.78 -4.61 11.69
N SER A 229 -12.04 -3.33 11.99
CA SER A 229 -12.77 -2.42 11.11
C SER A 229 -12.18 -1.02 11.14
N PHE A 230 -12.32 -0.29 10.03
CA PHE A 230 -12.05 1.14 9.99
C PHE A 230 -13.23 1.92 10.55
N MET A 231 -12.95 3.00 11.27
CA MET A 231 -13.93 3.96 11.76
C MET A 231 -13.71 5.30 11.07
N GLY A 232 -14.69 5.76 10.31
CA GLY A 232 -14.66 7.07 9.66
C GLY A 232 -16.00 7.45 9.03
N PRO A 233 -16.13 8.65 8.46
CA PRO A 233 -17.38 9.12 7.87
C PRO A 233 -17.69 8.35 6.58
N ALA A 234 -18.96 8.01 6.36
CA ALA A 234 -19.39 7.37 5.11
C ALA A 234 -19.80 8.35 4.01
N SER A 235 -20.09 9.60 4.37
CA SER A 235 -20.34 10.69 3.43
C SER A 235 -20.15 12.02 4.15
N ASP A 236 -19.59 13.01 3.47
CA ASP A 236 -19.54 14.38 3.97
C ASP A 236 -19.44 15.40 2.83
N ASP A 237 -19.68 16.66 3.18
CA ASP A 237 -19.49 17.79 2.30
C ASP A 237 -18.00 18.07 2.09
N LEU A 238 -17.61 18.33 0.85
CA LEU A 238 -16.23 18.67 0.50
C LEU A 238 -15.96 20.14 0.78
N PRO A 239 -14.75 20.49 1.22
CA PRO A 239 -14.39 21.88 1.36
C PRO A 239 -14.40 22.57 -0.01
N ASP A 240 -14.77 23.85 -0.02
CA ASP A 240 -14.71 24.69 -1.21
C ASP A 240 -13.32 25.36 -1.32
N PRO A 241 -12.58 25.23 -2.44
CA PRO A 241 -12.79 24.29 -3.56
C PRO A 241 -12.27 22.86 -3.25
N PRO A 242 -12.77 21.79 -3.92
CA PRO A 242 -13.65 21.82 -5.10
C PRO A 242 -15.15 21.96 -4.80
N GLY A 243 -15.57 21.81 -3.55
CA GLY A 243 -17.00 21.66 -3.20
C GLY A 243 -17.58 20.32 -3.66
N GLY A 244 -18.84 20.06 -3.33
CA GLY A 244 -19.51 18.78 -3.58
C GLY A 244 -19.56 17.88 -2.34
N THR A 245 -19.68 16.57 -2.55
CA THR A 245 -19.75 15.55 -1.50
C THR A 245 -18.98 14.31 -1.93
N PHE A 246 -18.49 13.53 -0.96
CA PHE A 246 -18.10 12.14 -1.22
C PHE A 246 -19.12 11.18 -0.59
N GLU A 247 -19.13 9.95 -1.10
CA GLU A 247 -20.01 8.88 -0.62
C GLU A 247 -19.29 7.51 -0.70
N ILE A 248 -19.34 6.77 0.40
CA ILE A 248 -18.84 5.40 0.53
C ILE A 248 -20.00 4.41 0.38
N ASP A 249 -19.74 3.32 -0.33
CA ASP A 249 -20.70 2.24 -0.48
C ASP A 249 -20.67 1.30 0.74
N LEU A 250 -21.55 1.56 1.71
CA LEU A 250 -21.66 0.77 2.93
C LEU A 250 -22.04 -0.70 2.69
N ASP A 251 -22.71 -1.01 1.57
CA ASP A 251 -23.07 -2.39 1.23
C ASP A 251 -21.86 -3.20 0.74
N ALA A 252 -20.87 -2.53 0.16
CA ALA A 252 -19.65 -3.13 -0.39
C ALA A 252 -18.46 -3.01 0.57
N SER A 253 -18.53 -2.12 1.58
CA SER A 253 -17.49 -1.89 2.57
C SER A 253 -17.65 -2.83 3.75
N GLU A 254 -16.98 -3.99 3.69
CA GLU A 254 -17.13 -5.07 4.67
C GLU A 254 -16.51 -4.76 6.04
N ALA A 255 -15.50 -3.89 6.08
CA ALA A 255 -14.74 -3.55 7.28
C ALA A 255 -14.77 -2.05 7.59
N LEU A 256 -15.96 -1.44 7.47
CA LEU A 256 -16.18 -0.03 7.79
C LEU A 256 -17.33 0.14 8.81
N ILE A 257 -17.02 0.80 9.92
CA ILE A 257 -17.98 1.29 10.90
C ILE A 257 -18.15 2.80 10.67
N PRO A 258 -19.29 3.26 10.12
CA PRO A 258 -19.48 4.67 9.83
C PRO A 258 -19.61 5.47 11.13
N VAL A 259 -18.72 6.45 11.31
CA VAL A 259 -18.73 7.40 12.44
C VAL A 259 -18.52 8.83 11.95
N GLY A 260 -19.34 9.76 12.42
CA GLY A 260 -19.34 11.15 11.94
C GLY A 260 -19.93 11.29 10.53
N GLY A 261 -19.95 12.53 10.03
CA GLY A 261 -20.52 12.86 8.71
C GLY A 261 -22.02 12.55 8.58
N LYS A 262 -22.45 12.31 7.34
CA LYS A 262 -23.81 11.90 6.96
C LYS A 262 -23.81 10.40 6.63
N LEU A 263 -24.91 9.72 6.97
CA LEU A 263 -25.12 8.33 6.53
C LEU A 263 -25.75 8.33 5.13
N PRO A 264 -25.14 7.63 4.14
CA PRO A 264 -25.71 7.45 2.82
C PRO A 264 -27.10 6.79 2.89
N LYS A 265 -27.97 7.10 1.93
CA LYS A 265 -29.26 6.41 1.83
C LYS A 265 -29.03 4.96 1.42
N PRO A 266 -29.73 3.98 2.03
CA PRO A 266 -29.66 2.59 1.60
C PRO A 266 -30.08 2.48 0.13
N VAL A 267 -29.32 1.73 -0.67
CA VAL A 267 -29.73 1.40 -2.04
C VAL A 267 -30.85 0.38 -1.93
N GLN A 268 -32.08 0.76 -2.32
CA GLN A 268 -33.16 -0.21 -2.43
C GLN A 268 -32.83 -1.15 -3.59
N ARG A 269 -32.23 -2.31 -3.29
CA ARG A 269 -32.14 -3.40 -4.25
C ARG A 269 -33.58 -3.81 -4.56
N LEU A 270 -34.05 -3.46 -5.76
CA LEU A 270 -35.32 -3.94 -6.26
C LEU A 270 -35.21 -5.46 -6.39
N ILE A 271 -35.64 -6.19 -5.36
CA ILE A 271 -35.80 -7.64 -5.45
C ILE A 271 -36.81 -7.88 -6.58
N PRO A 272 -36.43 -8.53 -7.69
CA PRO A 272 -37.38 -8.79 -8.76
C PRO A 272 -38.52 -9.61 -8.17
N LYS A 273 -39.73 -9.04 -8.22
CA LYS A 273 -40.95 -9.69 -7.76
C LYS A 273 -41.03 -11.06 -8.47
N PRO A 274 -41.14 -12.19 -7.74
CA PRO A 274 -41.30 -13.49 -8.39
C PRO A 274 -42.55 -13.43 -9.26
N SER A 275 -42.36 -13.49 -10.58
CA SER A 275 -43.46 -13.58 -11.52
C SER A 275 -44.04 -14.99 -11.39
N PHE A 276 -45.10 -15.15 -10.60
CA PHE A 276 -45.89 -16.37 -10.61
C PHE A 276 -46.58 -16.44 -11.98
N ARG A 277 -45.98 -17.15 -12.93
CA ARG A 277 -46.71 -17.61 -14.12
C ARG A 277 -47.82 -18.54 -13.63
N LYS A 278 -49.07 -18.11 -13.76
CA LYS A 278 -50.21 -19.01 -13.64
C LYS A 278 -50.09 -20.05 -14.75
N SER A 279 -49.92 -21.31 -14.38
CA SER A 279 -50.05 -22.43 -15.30
C SER A 279 -51.48 -22.45 -15.85
N PRO A 280 -51.69 -22.49 -17.17
CA PRO A 280 -53.01 -22.70 -17.73
C PRO A 280 -53.44 -24.13 -17.45
N THR A 281 -54.55 -24.28 -16.71
CA THR A 281 -55.39 -25.49 -16.66
C THR A 281 -56.23 -25.61 -17.92
#